data_AF-A0A925BKP5-F1
#
_entry.id   AF-A0A925BKP5-F1
#
_cell.length_a   1.000
_cell.length_b   1.000
_cell.length_c   1.000
_cell.angle_alpha   90.00
_cell.angle_beta   90.00
_cell.angle_gamma   90.00
#
_symmetry.space_group_name_H-M   'P 1'
#
loop_
_entity.id
_entity.type
_entity.pdbx_description
1 polymer ?
#
loop_
_entity_poly.entity_id
_entity_poly.type
_entity_poly.pdbx_seq_one_letter_code
_entity_poly.pdbx_strand_id
1 'polypeptide(L)'
;MMRSLTRVSFPAVLAVSMMLLASGTAVRAQDNTLTEDDVIKGTMQIDFNTRTRRDTSGDLKEGSAALGAQDKYVFNLNVAKTTEFQGEILRTPKLFSSVLGRTKQDALLYYNVNLAVLNPNDLKQRKVVGKWVGRVPIDPATGAYDLAAGKADSQGLRVVVEATGAAPSFSDPFAGRLMGKSEKKEKLGSKLYKRVIGGKEQSITVKAVDPMAFQRIELSKGPAGNYPRTIVNGSLDFDYETSNYLTDGITFVYSLDGKEIEDKVTGSIKWVEDPAYKTNGKGYYEFNLRYNEEKNKKPSNEASAFAQLNPEEAFFAVDTSVPCLTGRIEYIDTFVPGSDGTVSNSKVTYHLNANKLTKQQVVAFFKLWLICVGPTNDD
;
A
#
# COMPACT_ATOMS: atom_id res chain seq x y z
N MET A 1 -44.49 -76.83 36.88
CA MET A 1 -43.08 -76.41 36.72
C MET A 1 -43.08 -75.00 36.15
N MET A 2 -43.02 -73.96 36.99
CA MET A 2 -41.81 -73.34 37.55
C MET A 2 -41.11 -72.39 36.55
N ARG A 3 -40.87 -71.15 37.04
CA ARG A 3 -40.02 -70.06 36.55
C ARG A 3 -40.63 -69.17 35.46
N SER A 4 -40.50 -67.84 35.47
CA SER A 4 -40.01 -66.79 36.37
C SER A 4 -40.04 -65.55 35.47
N LEU A 5 -40.85 -64.54 35.81
CA LEU A 5 -40.88 -63.26 35.08
C LEU A 5 -39.85 -62.33 35.71
N THR A 6 -38.74 -62.08 35.01
CA THR A 6 -37.73 -61.10 35.38
C THR A 6 -38.19 -59.72 34.92
N ARG A 7 -38.46 -58.82 35.87
CA ARG A 7 -38.67 -57.38 35.62
C ARG A 7 -37.33 -56.75 35.23
N VAL A 8 -37.30 -56.04 34.11
CA VAL A 8 -36.20 -55.15 33.74
C VAL A 8 -36.61 -53.72 34.04
N SER A 9 -35.89 -53.10 34.96
CA SER A 9 -36.02 -51.71 35.40
C SER A 9 -35.34 -50.78 34.39
N PHE A 10 -36.06 -49.77 33.89
CA PHE A 10 -35.44 -48.65 33.17
C PHE A 10 -34.90 -47.62 34.16
N PRO A 11 -33.66 -47.11 34.03
CA PRO A 11 -33.23 -45.93 34.76
C PRO A 11 -33.76 -44.68 34.06
N ALA A 12 -34.43 -43.82 34.83
CA ALA A 12 -34.76 -42.46 34.44
C ALA A 12 -33.48 -41.63 34.35
N VAL A 13 -33.13 -41.17 33.14
CA VAL A 13 -32.06 -40.21 32.93
C VAL A 13 -32.63 -38.82 33.21
N LEU A 14 -32.25 -38.25 34.35
CA LEU A 14 -32.47 -36.85 34.69
C LEU A 14 -31.57 -35.99 33.79
N ALA A 15 -32.16 -35.29 32.82
CA ALA A 15 -31.47 -34.27 32.03
C ALA A 15 -31.34 -32.99 32.87
N VAL A 16 -30.20 -32.82 33.54
CA VAL A 16 -29.81 -31.55 34.16
C VAL A 16 -29.35 -30.61 33.05
N SER A 17 -30.22 -29.68 32.65
CA SER A 17 -29.90 -28.61 31.73
C SER A 17 -29.11 -27.53 32.48
N MET A 18 -27.77 -27.63 32.48
CA MET A 18 -26.88 -26.56 32.94
C MET A 18 -26.87 -25.45 31.88
N MET A 19 -27.69 -24.42 32.08
CA MET A 19 -27.49 -23.13 31.40
C MET A 19 -26.20 -22.49 31.94
N LEU A 20 -25.11 -22.70 31.20
CA LEU A 20 -23.90 -21.89 31.32
C LEU A 20 -24.23 -20.47 30.85
N LEU A 21 -24.51 -19.59 31.81
CA LEU A 21 -24.43 -18.15 31.62
C LEU A 21 -22.95 -17.81 31.36
N ALA A 22 -22.56 -17.82 30.08
CA ALA A 22 -21.33 -17.21 29.64
C ALA A 22 -21.48 -15.70 29.82
N SER A 23 -21.02 -15.20 30.97
CA SER A 23 -20.74 -13.78 31.18
C SER A 23 -19.68 -13.38 30.17
N GLY A 24 -20.14 -12.92 29.00
CA GLY A 24 -19.30 -12.29 28.00
C GLY A 24 -18.66 -11.05 28.62
N THR A 25 -17.44 -11.18 29.10
CA THR A 25 -16.55 -10.04 29.27
C THR A 25 -16.36 -9.46 27.88
N ALA A 26 -17.12 -8.42 27.57
CA ALA A 26 -16.81 -7.52 26.47
C ALA A 26 -15.41 -6.97 26.75
N VAL A 27 -14.39 -7.62 26.19
CA VAL A 27 -13.07 -7.01 26.03
C VAL A 27 -13.34 -5.77 25.19
N ARG A 28 -13.37 -4.61 25.83
CA ARG A 28 -13.19 -3.34 25.13
C ARG A 28 -11.95 -3.53 24.28
N ALA A 29 -12.10 -3.49 22.95
CA ALA A 29 -10.97 -3.27 22.07
C ALA A 29 -10.30 -1.99 22.59
N GLN A 30 -9.19 -2.15 23.31
CA GLN A 30 -8.34 -1.01 23.61
C GLN A 30 -7.96 -0.43 22.25
N ASP A 31 -8.28 0.84 22.04
CA ASP A 31 -7.80 1.62 20.91
C ASP A 31 -6.28 1.58 20.92
N ASN A 32 -5.71 0.55 20.28
CA ASN A 32 -4.27 0.39 20.05
C ASN A 32 -3.84 1.32 18.90
N THR A 33 -4.28 2.57 18.99
CA THR A 33 -3.90 3.64 18.08
C THR A 33 -2.57 4.23 18.51
N LEU A 34 -1.73 4.58 17.55
CA LEU A 34 -0.44 5.21 17.73
C LEU A 34 -0.46 6.64 17.17
N THR A 35 0.12 7.55 17.94
CA THR A 35 0.51 8.90 17.50
C THR A 35 2.02 9.00 17.67
N GLU A 36 2.73 8.89 16.57
CA GLU A 36 4.16 8.59 16.53
C GLU A 36 4.76 9.17 15.26
N ASP A 37 5.90 9.83 15.39
CA ASP A 37 6.74 10.17 14.25
C ASP A 37 7.47 8.93 13.74
N ASP A 38 7.91 8.96 12.48
CA ASP A 38 8.73 7.91 11.88
C ASP A 38 8.10 6.50 11.97
N VAL A 39 6.76 6.42 11.90
CA VAL A 39 6.01 5.16 11.90
C VAL A 39 6.33 4.28 10.69
N ILE A 40 6.69 4.89 9.55
CA ILE A 40 7.35 4.23 8.43
C ILE A 40 8.65 4.99 8.18
N LYS A 41 9.77 4.33 8.45
CA LYS A 41 11.10 4.93 8.41
C LYS A 41 12.12 4.03 7.74
N GLY A 42 12.98 4.62 6.92
CA GLY A 42 14.17 3.96 6.42
C GLY A 42 14.56 4.51 5.06
N THR A 43 15.25 3.70 4.26
CA THR A 43 15.77 4.14 2.98
C THR A 43 15.44 3.17 1.86
N MET A 44 15.39 3.71 0.65
CA MET A 44 15.33 2.97 -0.61
C MET A 44 16.35 3.58 -1.58
N GLN A 45 17.09 2.74 -2.28
CA GLN A 45 17.92 3.10 -3.42
C GLN A 45 17.23 2.60 -4.68
N ILE A 46 17.10 3.45 -5.68
CA ILE A 46 16.49 3.12 -6.97
C ILE A 46 17.55 3.30 -8.06
N ASP A 47 17.76 2.27 -8.88
CA ASP A 47 18.61 2.33 -10.07
C ASP A 47 17.72 2.17 -11.30
N PHE A 48 17.60 3.22 -12.12
CA PHE A 48 16.75 3.24 -13.31
C PHE A 48 17.50 2.76 -14.56
N ASN A 49 17.93 1.50 -14.56
CA ASN A 49 18.71 0.97 -15.69
C ASN A 49 17.93 0.99 -17.01
N THR A 50 16.60 0.99 -16.97
CA THR A 50 15.78 1.08 -18.20
C THR A 50 15.90 2.45 -18.87
N ARG A 51 16.27 3.49 -18.11
CA ARG A 51 16.49 4.87 -18.58
C ARG A 51 17.94 5.09 -19.06
N THR A 52 18.90 4.34 -18.53
CA THR A 52 20.34 4.52 -18.84
C THR A 52 20.91 3.50 -19.82
N ARG A 53 20.37 2.28 -19.86
CA ARG A 53 20.78 1.22 -20.81
C ARG A 53 19.79 1.16 -21.96
N ARG A 54 20.04 1.95 -22.99
CA ARG A 54 19.18 2.07 -24.19
C ARG A 54 19.57 1.05 -25.25
N ASP A 55 18.59 0.63 -26.05
CA ASP A 55 18.86 -0.25 -27.19
C ASP A 55 19.69 0.48 -28.26
N THR A 56 20.72 -0.20 -28.76
CA THR A 56 21.56 0.26 -29.88
C THR A 56 21.56 -0.74 -31.03
N SER A 57 20.84 -1.86 -30.90
CA SER A 57 20.80 -2.91 -31.92
C SER A 57 19.89 -2.55 -33.10
N GLY A 58 18.87 -1.73 -32.87
CA GLY A 58 17.82 -1.42 -33.86
C GLY A 58 16.72 -2.48 -33.94
N ASP A 59 16.83 -3.56 -33.15
CA ASP A 59 15.84 -4.63 -33.11
C ASP A 59 14.58 -4.24 -32.34
N LEU A 60 14.69 -3.27 -31.42
CA LEU A 60 13.59 -2.78 -30.60
C LEU A 60 13.06 -1.43 -31.10
N LYS A 61 11.84 -1.08 -30.68
CA LYS A 61 11.29 0.26 -30.97
C LYS A 61 12.27 1.35 -30.54
N GLU A 62 12.34 2.42 -31.33
CA GLU A 62 13.19 3.58 -31.01
C GLU A 62 12.92 4.08 -29.58
N GLY A 63 13.98 4.39 -28.85
CA GLY A 63 13.85 4.79 -27.45
C GLY A 63 13.43 3.65 -26.51
N SER A 64 13.64 2.39 -26.88
CA SER A 64 13.48 1.27 -25.94
C SER A 64 14.70 1.15 -25.01
N ALA A 65 14.46 0.60 -23.82
CA ALA A 65 15.54 0.05 -23.01
C ALA A 65 16.17 -1.15 -23.73
N ALA A 66 17.42 -1.45 -23.44
CA ALA A 66 18.11 -2.65 -23.92
C ALA A 66 17.41 -3.90 -23.39
N LEU A 67 17.47 -4.99 -24.16
CA LEU A 67 16.95 -6.28 -23.73
C LEU A 67 17.59 -6.71 -22.39
N GLY A 68 16.77 -7.11 -21.42
CA GLY A 68 17.20 -7.47 -20.07
C GLY A 68 17.55 -6.30 -19.15
N ALA A 69 17.36 -5.04 -19.57
CA ALA A 69 17.45 -3.90 -18.66
C ALA A 69 16.29 -3.95 -17.63
N GLN A 70 16.61 -3.72 -16.35
CA GLN A 70 15.66 -3.76 -15.25
C GLN A 70 15.93 -2.63 -14.27
N ASP A 71 14.88 -1.95 -13.82
CA ASP A 71 15.01 -1.03 -12.70
C ASP A 71 15.08 -1.83 -11.39
N LYS A 72 15.87 -1.34 -10.44
CA LYS A 72 16.15 -2.02 -9.19
C LYS A 72 15.84 -1.12 -8.02
N TYR A 73 15.04 -1.59 -7.08
CA TYR A 73 14.64 -0.88 -5.87
C TYR A 73 15.13 -1.69 -4.68
N VAL A 74 16.13 -1.20 -3.94
CA VAL A 74 16.68 -1.87 -2.75
C VAL A 74 16.34 -1.05 -1.53
N PHE A 75 15.73 -1.65 -0.50
CA PHE A 75 15.26 -0.89 0.64
C PHE A 75 15.40 -1.63 1.97
N ASN A 76 15.39 -0.84 3.04
CA ASN A 76 15.21 -1.30 4.41
C ASN A 76 14.29 -0.30 5.12
N LEU A 77 13.09 -0.74 5.48
CA LEU A 77 12.03 0.09 6.04
C LEU A 77 11.49 -0.55 7.32
N ASN A 78 11.60 0.18 8.43
CA ASN A 78 10.88 -0.09 9.68
C ASN A 78 9.45 0.44 9.56
N VAL A 79 8.48 -0.37 9.95
CA VAL A 79 7.05 -0.09 9.81
C VAL A 79 6.35 -0.41 11.11
N ALA A 80 5.50 0.51 11.58
CA ALA A 80 4.71 0.38 12.80
C ALA A 80 5.55 0.00 14.04
N LYS A 81 6.82 0.46 14.07
CA LYS A 81 7.88 0.23 15.08
C LYS A 81 8.38 -1.20 15.26
N THR A 82 7.51 -2.20 15.10
CA THR A 82 7.80 -3.58 15.49
C THR A 82 7.97 -4.51 14.29
N THR A 83 7.96 -3.98 13.07
CA THR A 83 8.17 -4.76 11.85
C THR A 83 9.20 -4.08 10.97
N GLU A 84 9.98 -4.88 10.24
CA GLU A 84 10.95 -4.39 9.26
C GLU A 84 10.78 -5.18 7.96
N PHE A 85 10.84 -4.45 6.85
CA PHE A 85 10.80 -4.97 5.49
C PHE A 85 12.12 -4.60 4.81
N GLN A 86 12.89 -5.61 4.43
CA GLN A 86 14.22 -5.41 3.85
C GLN A 86 14.41 -6.30 2.63
N GLY A 87 14.74 -5.72 1.49
CA GLY A 87 15.06 -6.51 0.30
C GLY A 87 15.03 -5.69 -0.96
N GLU A 88 14.62 -6.34 -2.05
CA GLU A 88 14.60 -5.71 -3.37
C GLU A 88 13.31 -5.99 -4.14
N ILE A 89 12.98 -5.05 -5.02
CA ILE A 89 12.00 -5.19 -6.09
C ILE A 89 12.74 -4.94 -7.41
N LEU A 90 12.50 -5.80 -8.39
CA LEU A 90 13.00 -5.62 -9.76
C LEU A 90 11.83 -5.33 -10.68
N ARG A 91 12.01 -4.37 -11.58
CA ARG A 91 11.02 -4.03 -12.60
C ARG A 91 11.60 -4.26 -13.99
N THR A 92 10.91 -5.09 -14.76
CA THR A 92 11.25 -5.38 -16.16
C THR A 92 10.22 -4.68 -17.06
N PRO A 93 10.63 -3.83 -18.00
CA PRO A 93 9.72 -3.16 -18.91
C PRO A 93 9.28 -4.08 -20.04
N LYS A 94 8.16 -3.71 -20.68
CA LYS A 94 7.71 -4.37 -21.90
C LYS A 94 8.54 -3.88 -23.08
N LEU A 95 9.04 -4.79 -23.90
CA LEU A 95 9.80 -4.43 -25.10
C LEU A 95 9.16 -5.04 -26.34
N PHE A 96 9.17 -4.29 -27.44
CA PHE A 96 8.61 -4.69 -28.72
C PHE A 96 9.66 -4.59 -29.82
N SER A 97 9.60 -5.50 -30.79
CA SER A 97 10.42 -5.42 -31.99
C SER A 97 10.07 -4.18 -32.82
N SER A 98 11.05 -3.52 -33.42
CA SER A 98 10.87 -2.39 -34.32
C SER A 98 10.03 -2.75 -35.56
N VAL A 99 10.32 -3.88 -36.20
CA VAL A 99 9.73 -4.25 -37.51
C VAL A 99 8.32 -4.83 -37.40
N LEU A 100 8.10 -5.79 -36.50
CA LEU A 100 6.85 -6.57 -36.45
C LEU A 100 5.95 -6.20 -35.27
N GLY A 101 6.38 -5.26 -34.41
CA GLY A 101 5.68 -4.91 -33.17
C GLY A 101 5.45 -6.08 -32.20
N ARG A 102 6.15 -7.21 -32.37
CA ARG A 102 6.00 -8.40 -31.52
C ARG A 102 6.69 -8.17 -30.18
N THR A 103 6.09 -8.69 -29.11
CA THR A 103 6.71 -8.67 -27.78
C THR A 103 8.03 -9.44 -27.81
N LYS A 104 9.10 -8.79 -27.35
CA LYS A 104 10.45 -9.35 -27.17
C LYS A 104 10.78 -9.60 -25.71
N GLN A 105 10.11 -8.88 -24.80
CA GLN A 105 10.24 -9.02 -23.36
C GLN A 105 8.91 -8.68 -22.70
N ASP A 106 8.44 -9.56 -21.82
CA ASP A 106 7.25 -9.33 -21.02
C ASP A 106 7.57 -8.39 -19.85
N ALA A 107 6.59 -7.57 -19.49
CA ALA A 107 6.70 -6.69 -18.34
C ALA A 107 6.32 -7.42 -17.05
N LEU A 108 7.14 -7.27 -16.01
CA LEU A 108 6.89 -7.87 -14.71
C LEU A 108 7.58 -7.10 -13.58
N LEU A 109 7.01 -7.20 -12.39
CA LEU A 109 7.71 -6.93 -11.13
C LEU A 109 8.11 -8.26 -10.47
N TYR A 110 9.25 -8.26 -9.80
CA TYR A 110 9.69 -9.36 -8.95
C TYR A 110 10.04 -8.86 -7.56
N TYR A 111 9.49 -9.51 -6.53
CA TYR A 111 9.68 -9.16 -5.13
C TYR A 111 10.54 -10.21 -4.44
N ASN A 112 11.51 -9.75 -3.65
CA ASN A 112 12.28 -10.57 -2.73
C ASN A 112 12.60 -9.75 -1.48
N VAL A 113 11.67 -9.78 -0.53
CA VAL A 113 11.68 -8.91 0.65
C VAL A 113 11.64 -9.77 1.90
N ASN A 114 12.67 -9.67 2.75
CA ASN A 114 12.67 -10.28 4.06
C ASN A 114 11.72 -9.54 5.00
N LEU A 115 11.00 -10.31 5.80
CA LEU A 115 10.08 -9.83 6.81
C LEU A 115 10.69 -10.11 8.18
N ALA A 116 10.90 -9.08 8.97
CA ALA A 116 11.39 -9.22 10.33
C ALA A 116 10.43 -8.58 11.33
N VAL A 117 10.44 -9.11 12.55
CA VAL A 117 9.79 -8.52 13.72
C VAL A 117 10.86 -8.07 14.70
N LEU A 118 10.60 -6.94 15.36
CA LEU A 118 11.45 -6.39 16.40
C LEU A 118 10.80 -6.65 17.75
N ASN A 119 11.61 -6.97 18.77
CA ASN A 119 11.13 -7.13 20.13
C ASN A 119 10.64 -5.78 20.68
N PRO A 120 9.36 -5.64 21.06
CA PRO A 120 8.84 -4.37 21.59
C PRO A 120 9.54 -3.90 22.87
N ASN A 121 10.13 -4.81 23.64
CA ASN A 121 10.85 -4.50 24.88
C ASN A 121 12.33 -4.14 24.62
N ASP A 122 12.88 -4.52 23.48
CA ASP A 122 14.25 -4.20 23.06
C ASP A 122 14.32 -4.17 21.53
N LEU A 123 14.15 -2.97 20.95
CA LEU A 123 14.10 -2.79 19.50
C LEU A 123 15.41 -3.16 18.78
N LYS A 124 16.50 -3.42 19.50
CA LYS A 124 17.74 -3.93 18.90
C LYS A 124 17.66 -5.42 18.59
N GLN A 125 16.75 -6.15 19.24
CA GLN A 125 16.52 -7.57 18.98
C GLN A 125 15.58 -7.74 17.81
N ARG A 126 16.12 -8.32 16.73
CA ARG A 126 15.44 -8.53 15.47
C ARG A 126 15.40 -10.01 15.14
N LYS A 127 14.25 -10.47 14.63
CA LYS A 127 14.12 -11.82 14.07
C LYS A 127 13.47 -11.77 12.70
N VAL A 128 14.15 -12.33 11.69
CA VAL A 128 13.53 -12.60 10.39
C VAL A 128 12.53 -13.74 10.57
N VAL A 129 11.28 -13.50 10.20
CA VAL A 129 10.17 -14.44 10.37
C VAL A 129 9.62 -14.94 9.04
N GLY A 130 10.04 -14.36 7.91
CA GLY A 130 9.49 -14.76 6.64
C GLY A 130 9.97 -13.91 5.47
N LYS A 131 9.28 -14.06 4.34
CA LYS A 131 9.52 -13.32 3.11
C LYS A 131 8.22 -12.91 2.42
N TRP A 132 8.22 -11.73 1.83
CA TRP A 132 7.32 -11.34 0.76
C TRP A 132 8.07 -11.59 -0.56
N VAL A 133 7.58 -12.55 -1.34
CA VAL A 133 8.24 -13.04 -2.54
C VAL A 133 7.23 -13.28 -3.66
N GLY A 134 7.69 -13.18 -4.92
CA GLY A 134 6.91 -13.60 -6.08
C GLY A 134 6.94 -12.60 -7.22
N ARG A 135 6.20 -12.91 -8.28
CA ARG A 135 6.12 -12.12 -9.51
C ARG A 135 4.75 -11.46 -9.63
N VAL A 136 4.75 -10.30 -10.27
CA VAL A 136 3.55 -9.58 -10.69
C VAL A 136 3.69 -9.31 -12.18
N PRO A 137 3.14 -10.17 -13.05
CA PRO A 137 3.10 -9.88 -14.49
C PRO A 137 2.22 -8.66 -14.75
N ILE A 138 2.54 -7.93 -15.82
CA ILE A 138 1.78 -6.79 -16.28
C ILE A 138 1.08 -7.18 -17.58
N ASP A 139 -0.26 -7.12 -17.56
CA ASP A 139 -1.10 -7.48 -18.69
C ASP A 139 -0.75 -6.59 -19.88
N PRO A 140 -0.36 -7.18 -21.03
CA PRO A 140 0.10 -6.42 -22.17
C PRO A 140 -1.00 -5.65 -22.89
N ALA A 141 -2.27 -6.02 -22.72
CA ALA A 141 -3.42 -5.38 -23.36
C ALA A 141 -4.00 -4.27 -22.49
N THR A 142 -4.01 -4.46 -21.17
CA THR A 142 -4.66 -3.51 -20.25
C THR A 142 -3.68 -2.70 -19.40
N GLY A 143 -2.39 -3.05 -19.37
CA GLY A 143 -1.41 -2.48 -18.44
C GLY A 143 -1.66 -2.85 -16.98
N ALA A 144 -2.52 -3.84 -16.73
CA ALA A 144 -2.90 -4.23 -15.37
C ALA A 144 -1.82 -5.09 -14.72
N TYR A 145 -1.42 -4.73 -13.51
CA TYR A 145 -0.55 -5.52 -12.65
C TYR A 145 -1.40 -6.62 -12.00
N ASP A 146 -1.20 -7.87 -12.39
CA ASP A 146 -1.92 -9.03 -11.83
C ASP A 146 -1.16 -9.58 -10.62
N LEU A 147 -1.64 -9.24 -9.42
CA LEU A 147 -0.98 -9.60 -8.17
C LEU A 147 -1.02 -11.12 -7.89
N ALA A 148 -1.96 -11.84 -8.50
CA ALA A 148 -2.07 -13.28 -8.38
C ALA A 148 -1.21 -14.04 -9.40
N ALA A 149 -0.58 -13.33 -10.34
CA ALA A 149 0.19 -13.88 -11.47
C ALA A 149 -0.58 -14.89 -12.36
N GLY A 150 -1.91 -14.83 -12.35
CA GLY A 150 -2.79 -15.80 -13.01
C GLY A 150 -2.83 -17.18 -12.31
N LYS A 151 -3.90 -17.95 -12.55
CA LYS A 151 -4.18 -19.22 -11.84
C LYS A 151 -3.13 -20.35 -12.04
N ALA A 152 -2.16 -20.17 -12.93
CA ALA A 152 -1.22 -21.22 -13.33
C ALA A 152 0.23 -20.98 -12.85
N ASP A 153 0.57 -19.80 -12.32
CA ASP A 153 1.93 -19.51 -11.86
C ASP A 153 2.03 -19.68 -10.33
N SER A 154 2.70 -20.75 -9.89
CA SER A 154 3.01 -20.97 -8.48
C SER A 154 3.97 -19.92 -7.88
N GLN A 155 4.47 -19.00 -8.70
CA GLN A 155 5.33 -17.89 -8.30
C GLN A 155 4.58 -16.57 -8.06
N GLY A 156 3.24 -16.60 -8.01
CA GLY A 156 2.44 -15.43 -7.63
C GLY A 156 2.91 -14.78 -6.33
N LEU A 157 2.67 -13.47 -6.26
CA LEU A 157 3.08 -12.63 -5.13
C LEU A 157 2.44 -13.14 -3.84
N ARG A 158 3.24 -13.35 -2.80
CA ARG A 158 2.78 -13.89 -1.52
C ARG A 158 3.68 -13.50 -0.36
N VAL A 159 3.12 -13.56 0.84
CA VAL A 159 3.87 -13.59 2.10
C VAL A 159 3.98 -15.04 2.56
N VAL A 160 5.18 -15.44 2.94
CA VAL A 160 5.48 -16.72 3.58
C VAL A 160 6.13 -16.42 4.92
N VAL A 161 5.51 -16.86 6.00
CA VAL A 161 6.01 -16.71 7.37
C VAL A 161 6.32 -18.09 7.92
N GLU A 162 7.52 -18.25 8.45
CA GLU A 162 8.02 -19.47 9.07
C GLU A 162 7.57 -19.54 10.54
N ALA A 163 7.48 -20.76 11.07
CA ALA A 163 7.13 -20.95 12.47
C ALA A 163 8.21 -20.33 13.37
N THR A 164 7.80 -19.52 14.35
CA THR A 164 8.70 -18.82 15.25
C THR A 164 8.17 -18.87 16.68
N GLY A 165 8.81 -19.66 17.54
CA GLY A 165 8.31 -19.89 18.90
C GLY A 165 6.94 -20.56 18.87
N ALA A 166 5.95 -19.94 19.51
CA ALA A 166 4.55 -20.40 19.48
C ALA A 166 3.76 -19.89 18.25
N ALA A 167 4.32 -18.99 17.44
CA ALA A 167 3.64 -18.46 16.27
C ALA A 167 3.70 -19.49 15.12
N PRO A 168 2.55 -19.90 14.54
CA PRO A 168 2.51 -20.88 13.46
C PRO A 168 3.03 -20.28 12.14
N SER A 169 3.58 -21.14 11.28
CA SER A 169 3.88 -20.78 9.89
C SER A 169 2.61 -20.57 9.08
N PHE A 170 2.66 -19.71 8.07
CA PHE A 170 1.60 -19.57 7.08
C PHE A 170 2.15 -19.08 5.74
N SER A 171 1.40 -19.31 4.67
CA SER A 171 1.60 -18.64 3.39
C SER A 171 0.28 -18.02 2.95
N ASP A 172 0.31 -16.74 2.59
CA ASP A 172 -0.88 -16.00 2.17
C ASP A 172 -0.59 -15.23 0.87
N PRO A 173 -1.37 -15.45 -0.20
CA PRO A 173 -1.14 -14.79 -1.49
C PRO A 173 -1.65 -13.34 -1.47
N PHE A 174 -1.09 -12.52 -2.36
CA PHE A 174 -1.76 -11.32 -2.83
C PHE A 174 -2.71 -11.68 -3.98
N ALA A 175 -3.73 -10.85 -4.21
CA ALA A 175 -4.64 -11.02 -5.35
C ALA A 175 -5.22 -9.68 -5.81
N GLY A 176 -6.03 -9.72 -6.86
CA GLY A 176 -6.64 -8.54 -7.46
C GLY A 176 -5.75 -7.88 -8.51
N ARG A 177 -6.20 -6.72 -9.00
CA ARG A 177 -5.52 -6.00 -10.09
C ARG A 177 -5.24 -4.56 -9.68
N LEU A 178 -4.03 -4.10 -9.99
CA LEU A 178 -3.66 -2.70 -9.94
C LEU A 178 -3.61 -2.19 -11.38
N MET A 179 -4.42 -1.18 -11.70
CA MET A 179 -4.32 -0.48 -12.98
C MET A 179 -3.32 0.66 -12.81
N GLY A 180 -2.26 0.65 -13.61
CA GLY A 180 -1.31 1.77 -13.66
C GLY A 180 -1.90 3.01 -14.33
N LYS A 181 -1.08 4.06 -14.42
CA LYS A 181 -1.38 5.26 -15.20
C LYS A 181 -1.53 4.92 -16.69
N SER A 182 -2.29 5.72 -17.42
CA SER A 182 -2.54 5.54 -18.85
C SER A 182 -1.27 5.70 -19.68
N GLU A 183 -1.04 4.78 -20.63
CA GLU A 183 0.05 4.94 -21.62
C GLU A 183 -0.15 6.18 -22.50
N LYS A 184 -1.42 6.55 -22.75
CA LYS A 184 -1.78 7.73 -23.53
C LYS A 184 -2.33 8.81 -22.61
N LYS A 185 -1.60 9.93 -22.54
CA LYS A 185 -1.95 11.09 -21.71
C LYS A 185 -2.90 12.05 -22.44
N GLU A 186 -3.27 11.77 -23.69
CA GLU A 186 -4.24 12.57 -24.43
C GLU A 186 -5.66 12.31 -23.92
N LYS A 187 -6.45 13.37 -23.73
CA LYS A 187 -7.87 13.30 -23.34
C LYS A 187 -8.14 12.73 -21.95
N LEU A 188 -7.19 12.87 -21.02
CA LEU A 188 -7.49 12.67 -19.59
C LEU A 188 -8.66 13.58 -19.16
N GLY A 189 -9.53 13.04 -18.31
CA GLY A 189 -10.75 13.72 -17.89
C GLY A 189 -10.52 14.67 -16.72
N SER A 190 -11.45 15.60 -16.54
CA SER A 190 -11.52 16.42 -15.33
C SER A 190 -12.31 15.72 -14.23
N LYS A 191 -11.94 15.94 -12.96
CA LYS A 191 -12.65 15.42 -11.80
C LYS A 191 -12.70 16.44 -10.66
N LEU A 192 -13.84 16.48 -9.97
CA LEU A 192 -14.05 17.28 -8.77
C LEU A 192 -13.75 16.42 -7.54
N TYR A 193 -12.79 16.85 -6.74
CA TYR A 193 -12.49 16.21 -5.45
C TYR A 193 -13.06 17.06 -4.34
N LYS A 194 -13.61 16.39 -3.33
CA LYS A 194 -14.24 17.00 -2.15
C LYS A 194 -13.57 16.48 -0.89
N ARG A 195 -13.38 17.35 0.09
CA ARG A 195 -12.85 17.02 1.42
C ARG A 195 -13.53 17.81 2.50
N VAL A 196 -13.49 17.31 3.73
CA VAL A 196 -13.98 18.05 4.91
C VAL A 196 -12.80 18.55 5.73
N ILE A 197 -12.59 19.87 5.78
CA ILE A 197 -11.51 20.50 6.58
C ILE A 197 -12.13 21.46 7.59
N GLY A 198 -11.81 21.27 8.87
CA GLY A 198 -12.40 22.07 9.94
C GLY A 198 -13.93 22.01 9.98
N GLY A 199 -14.53 20.90 9.53
CA GLY A 199 -15.98 20.71 9.44
C GLY A 199 -16.65 21.25 8.16
N LYS A 200 -15.91 21.96 7.29
CA LYS A 200 -16.41 22.51 6.02
C LYS A 200 -15.99 21.67 4.81
N GLU A 201 -16.87 21.54 3.83
CA GLU A 201 -16.52 20.93 2.54
C GLU A 201 -15.65 21.90 1.72
N GLN A 202 -14.49 21.43 1.28
CA GLN A 202 -13.58 22.10 0.34
C GLN A 202 -13.53 21.27 -0.94
N SER A 203 -13.46 21.93 -2.10
CA SER A 203 -13.42 21.24 -3.39
C SER A 203 -12.33 21.80 -4.29
N ILE A 204 -11.69 20.91 -5.06
CA ILE A 204 -10.78 21.28 -6.14
C ILE A 204 -11.17 20.54 -7.42
N THR A 205 -11.00 21.17 -8.57
CA THR A 205 -11.19 20.51 -9.88
C THR A 205 -9.83 20.29 -10.50
N VAL A 206 -9.51 19.03 -10.80
CA VAL A 206 -8.30 18.65 -11.55
C VAL A 206 -8.70 18.32 -12.97
N LYS A 207 -7.93 18.76 -13.97
CA LYS A 207 -8.32 18.69 -15.39
C LYS A 207 -7.74 17.52 -16.17
N ALA A 208 -6.60 16.98 -15.73
CA ALA A 208 -5.89 15.90 -16.41
C ALA A 208 -5.64 14.75 -15.44
N VAL A 209 -6.72 14.14 -14.96
CA VAL A 209 -6.65 13.07 -13.98
C VAL A 209 -6.31 11.73 -14.64
N ASP A 210 -5.25 11.09 -14.16
CA ASP A 210 -4.87 9.74 -14.52
C ASP A 210 -5.05 8.77 -13.32
N PRO A 211 -6.15 7.99 -13.29
CA PRO A 211 -6.49 7.18 -12.14
C PRO A 211 -5.66 5.89 -12.06
N MET A 212 -4.85 5.75 -11.02
CA MET A 212 -4.25 4.46 -10.65
C MET A 212 -5.26 3.65 -9.82
N ALA A 213 -5.99 2.74 -10.46
CA ALA A 213 -7.14 2.06 -9.85
C ALA A 213 -6.77 0.77 -9.11
N PHE A 214 -7.34 0.60 -7.91
CA PHE A 214 -7.26 -0.61 -7.10
C PHE A 214 -8.52 -1.45 -7.32
N GLN A 215 -8.40 -2.52 -8.08
CA GLN A 215 -9.52 -3.41 -8.40
C GLN A 215 -9.46 -4.65 -7.50
N ARG A 216 -10.12 -4.55 -6.34
CA ARG A 216 -10.20 -5.61 -5.33
C ARG A 216 -8.84 -6.22 -5.02
N ILE A 217 -7.87 -5.36 -4.72
CA ILE A 217 -6.53 -5.79 -4.32
C ILE A 217 -6.65 -6.51 -2.98
N GLU A 218 -6.23 -7.76 -2.90
CA GLU A 218 -6.10 -8.48 -1.64
C GLU A 218 -4.64 -8.38 -1.19
N LEU A 219 -4.38 -7.57 -0.18
CA LEU A 219 -3.10 -7.50 0.51
C LEU A 219 -2.97 -8.71 1.43
N SER A 220 -1.92 -9.50 1.23
CA SER A 220 -1.67 -10.71 2.02
C SER A 220 -1.58 -10.46 3.53
N LYS A 221 -1.89 -11.48 4.34
CA LYS A 221 -1.61 -11.54 5.78
C LYS A 221 -0.12 -11.35 6.08
N GLY A 222 0.23 -10.79 7.25
CA GLY A 222 1.62 -10.72 7.75
C GLY A 222 2.14 -9.30 7.96
N PRO A 223 3.38 -9.10 8.44
CA PRO A 223 4.45 -10.10 8.61
C PRO A 223 4.30 -11.00 9.85
N ALA A 224 3.31 -10.70 10.71
CA ALA A 224 2.92 -11.55 11.83
C ALA A 224 1.43 -11.92 11.75
N GLY A 225 1.03 -12.94 12.52
CA GLY A 225 -0.30 -13.53 12.46
C GLY A 225 -1.47 -12.58 12.74
N ASN A 226 -1.19 -11.49 13.47
CA ASN A 226 -2.12 -10.44 13.88
C ASN A 226 -2.36 -9.35 12.82
N TYR A 227 -1.69 -9.41 11.66
CA TYR A 227 -1.94 -8.53 10.54
C TYR A 227 -2.80 -9.26 9.50
N PRO A 228 -4.13 -9.18 9.58
CA PRO A 228 -5.03 -9.91 8.68
C PRO A 228 -4.87 -9.49 7.22
N ARG A 229 -5.41 -10.33 6.33
CA ARG A 229 -5.61 -9.98 4.93
C ARG A 229 -6.51 -8.75 4.83
N THR A 230 -6.18 -7.85 3.90
CA THR A 230 -6.93 -6.60 3.68
C THR A 230 -7.30 -6.45 2.22
N ILE A 231 -8.58 -6.20 1.95
CA ILE A 231 -9.09 -5.91 0.61
C ILE A 231 -9.07 -4.39 0.39
N VAL A 232 -8.51 -3.96 -0.73
CA VAL A 232 -8.40 -2.55 -1.13
C VAL A 232 -9.14 -2.30 -2.43
N ASN A 233 -9.96 -1.24 -2.44
CA ASN A 233 -10.60 -0.68 -3.63
C ASN A 233 -10.38 0.84 -3.68
N GLY A 234 -10.73 1.47 -4.80
CA GLY A 234 -10.63 2.92 -5.03
C GLY A 234 -9.57 3.24 -6.07
N SER A 235 -9.04 4.46 -6.05
CA SER A 235 -7.91 4.85 -6.87
C SER A 235 -7.03 5.91 -6.20
N LEU A 236 -5.79 5.98 -6.66
CA LEU A 236 -4.88 7.07 -6.40
C LEU A 236 -4.66 7.82 -7.72
N ASP A 237 -5.32 8.96 -7.85
CA ASP A 237 -5.43 9.71 -9.08
C ASP A 237 -4.24 10.67 -9.20
N PHE A 238 -3.47 10.57 -10.28
CA PHE A 238 -2.34 11.46 -10.54
C PHE A 238 -2.78 12.68 -11.34
N ASP A 239 -2.34 13.85 -10.89
CA ASP A 239 -2.49 15.13 -11.56
C ASP A 239 -1.17 15.53 -12.22
N TYR A 240 -1.15 15.52 -13.55
CA TYR A 240 0.03 15.94 -14.33
C TYR A 240 0.31 17.45 -14.28
N GLU A 241 -0.66 18.30 -13.89
CA GLU A 241 -0.43 19.74 -13.78
C GLU A 241 0.37 20.10 -12.52
N THR A 242 0.11 19.40 -11.42
CA THR A 242 0.71 19.70 -10.11
C THR A 242 1.63 18.61 -9.58
N SER A 243 1.78 17.49 -10.31
CA SER A 243 2.52 16.29 -9.90
C SER A 243 2.04 15.70 -8.58
N ASN A 244 0.75 15.85 -8.30
CA ASN A 244 0.13 15.42 -7.04
C ASN A 244 -0.69 14.16 -7.23
N TYR A 245 -0.75 13.34 -6.19
CA TYR A 245 -1.70 12.25 -6.10
C TYR A 245 -2.87 12.62 -5.20
N LEU A 246 -4.08 12.24 -5.62
CA LEU A 246 -5.33 12.44 -4.91
C LEU A 246 -6.02 11.11 -4.69
N THR A 247 -6.39 10.81 -3.45
CA THR A 247 -7.17 9.60 -3.16
C THR A 247 -8.61 9.76 -3.68
N ASP A 248 -9.15 8.73 -4.31
CA ASP A 248 -10.57 8.65 -4.63
C ASP A 248 -11.15 7.31 -4.18
N GLY A 249 -12.10 7.36 -3.25
CA GLY A 249 -12.83 6.18 -2.79
C GLY A 249 -11.94 5.05 -2.24
N ILE A 250 -10.74 5.34 -1.72
CA ILE A 250 -9.86 4.29 -1.19
C ILE A 250 -10.50 3.68 0.07
N THR A 251 -10.73 2.38 0.05
CA THR A 251 -11.25 1.62 1.20
C THR A 251 -10.36 0.45 1.53
N PHE A 252 -10.06 0.24 2.81
CA PHE A 252 -9.43 -0.96 3.34
C PHE A 252 -10.45 -1.76 4.14
N VAL A 253 -10.71 -3.00 3.73
CA VAL A 253 -11.65 -3.91 4.42
C VAL A 253 -10.89 -5.12 4.95
N TYR A 254 -10.98 -5.40 6.24
CA TYR A 254 -10.31 -6.53 6.88
C TYR A 254 -11.10 -7.06 8.09
N SER A 255 -10.81 -8.29 8.50
CA SER A 255 -11.40 -8.88 9.72
C SER A 255 -10.41 -8.83 10.88
N LEU A 256 -10.80 -8.20 11.98
CA LEU A 256 -10.03 -8.15 13.22
C LEU A 256 -10.93 -8.62 14.38
N ASP A 257 -10.45 -9.61 15.14
CA ASP A 257 -11.19 -10.20 16.27
C ASP A 257 -12.63 -10.64 15.92
N GLY A 258 -12.81 -11.19 14.70
CA GLY A 258 -14.10 -11.66 14.20
C GLY A 258 -15.06 -10.55 13.75
N LYS A 259 -14.62 -9.29 13.76
CA LYS A 259 -15.40 -8.14 13.26
C LYS A 259 -14.83 -7.66 11.93
N GLU A 260 -15.71 -7.38 10.98
CA GLU A 260 -15.33 -6.69 9.76
C GLU A 260 -15.12 -5.20 10.06
N ILE A 261 -13.99 -4.67 9.60
CA ILE A 261 -13.60 -3.27 9.72
C ILE A 261 -13.44 -2.72 8.31
N GLU A 262 -14.08 -1.57 8.06
CA GLU A 262 -13.90 -0.77 6.85
C GLU A 262 -13.31 0.60 7.23
N ASP A 263 -12.11 0.84 6.73
CA ASP A 263 -11.43 2.13 6.79
C ASP A 263 -11.51 2.85 5.45
N LYS A 264 -11.96 4.11 5.47
CA LYS A 264 -11.94 4.98 4.29
C LYS A 264 -10.74 5.91 4.35
N VAL A 265 -9.97 5.98 3.28
CA VAL A 265 -8.81 6.88 3.17
C VAL A 265 -9.11 8.00 2.20
N THR A 266 -9.01 9.23 2.71
CA THR A 266 -9.03 10.46 1.94
C THR A 266 -7.66 11.13 2.03
N GLY A 267 -7.36 12.10 1.19
CA GLY A 267 -6.11 12.85 1.28
C GLY A 267 -5.32 12.92 -0.02
N SER A 268 -4.11 13.48 0.10
CA SER A 268 -3.23 13.81 -1.01
C SER A 268 -1.80 13.43 -0.69
N ILE A 269 -1.03 13.25 -1.75
CA ILE A 269 0.43 13.12 -1.71
C ILE A 269 0.97 14.16 -2.68
N LYS A 270 1.62 15.19 -2.15
CA LYS A 270 2.05 16.36 -2.92
C LYS A 270 3.52 16.25 -3.31
N TRP A 271 3.87 16.43 -4.58
CA TRP A 271 5.27 16.58 -4.96
C TRP A 271 5.75 18.01 -4.68
N VAL A 272 6.92 18.14 -4.06
CA VAL A 272 7.56 19.43 -3.78
C VAL A 272 9.02 19.36 -4.18
N GLU A 273 9.40 20.21 -5.12
CA GLU A 273 10.79 20.35 -5.57
C GLU A 273 11.53 21.38 -4.70
N ASP A 274 12.80 21.09 -4.41
CA ASP A 274 13.72 22.12 -3.94
C ASP A 274 13.88 23.20 -5.04
N PRO A 275 14.00 24.49 -4.71
CA PRO A 275 14.21 25.54 -5.72
C PRO A 275 15.40 25.28 -6.66
N ALA A 276 16.39 24.51 -6.20
CA ALA A 276 17.55 24.08 -6.98
C ALA A 276 17.47 22.60 -7.42
N TYR A 277 16.26 22.02 -7.55
CA TYR A 277 16.06 20.61 -7.92
C TYR A 277 16.85 20.18 -9.16
N LYS A 278 16.86 21.01 -10.21
CA LYS A 278 17.61 20.73 -11.45
C LYS A 278 19.12 20.54 -11.25
N THR A 279 19.68 21.00 -10.14
CA THR A 279 21.12 20.88 -9.84
C THR A 279 21.40 19.92 -8.69
N ASN A 280 20.55 19.88 -7.67
CA ASN A 280 20.77 19.07 -6.47
C ASN A 280 19.94 17.77 -6.42
N GLY A 281 18.97 17.61 -7.33
CA GLY A 281 18.06 16.47 -7.41
C GLY A 281 17.12 16.31 -6.21
N LYS A 282 16.99 17.32 -5.34
CA LYS A 282 16.23 17.22 -4.09
C LYS A 282 14.76 17.55 -4.30
N GLY A 283 13.90 16.59 -4.00
CA GLY A 283 12.46 16.78 -3.94
C GLY A 283 11.87 15.89 -2.87
N TYR A 284 10.59 16.05 -2.56
CA TYR A 284 9.90 15.15 -1.66
C TYR A 284 8.42 15.04 -2.00
N TYR A 285 7.88 13.86 -1.73
CA TYR A 285 6.44 13.68 -1.61
C TYR A 285 6.01 13.97 -0.17
N GLU A 286 5.09 14.91 0.00
CA GLU A 286 4.46 15.26 1.27
C GLU A 286 3.12 14.53 1.41
N PHE A 287 3.04 13.66 2.40
CA PHE A 287 1.87 12.83 2.65
C PHE A 287 0.90 13.55 3.57
N ASN A 288 -0.37 13.52 3.20
CA ASN A 288 -1.48 13.97 4.03
C ASN A 288 -2.69 13.08 3.75
N LEU A 289 -2.67 11.89 4.34
CA LEU A 289 -3.73 10.89 4.22
C LEU A 289 -4.51 10.82 5.51
N ARG A 290 -5.83 10.82 5.43
CA ARG A 290 -6.76 10.82 6.57
C ARG A 290 -7.61 9.57 6.53
N TYR A 291 -7.86 9.02 7.71
CA TYR A 291 -8.60 7.78 7.88
C TYR A 291 -9.94 8.08 8.54
N ASN A 292 -11.01 7.60 7.92
CA ASN A 292 -12.37 7.70 8.43
C ASN A 292 -12.79 9.13 8.75
N GLU A 293 -12.43 10.09 7.89
CA GLU A 293 -12.63 11.53 8.09
C GLU A 293 -14.08 11.87 8.45
N GLU A 294 -15.06 11.38 7.68
CA GLU A 294 -16.49 11.60 7.96
C GLU A 294 -16.93 11.04 9.33
N LYS A 295 -16.41 9.88 9.74
CA LYS A 295 -16.74 9.27 11.05
C LYS A 295 -16.13 10.05 12.21
N ASN A 296 -15.05 10.79 11.96
CA ASN A 296 -14.30 11.58 12.96
C ASN A 296 -14.56 13.08 12.85
N LYS A 297 -15.50 13.50 11.99
CA LYS A 297 -15.87 14.90 11.80
C LYS A 297 -16.39 15.47 13.11
N LYS A 298 -15.74 16.52 13.62
CA LYS A 298 -16.26 17.28 14.76
C LYS A 298 -17.56 18.00 14.33
N PRO A 299 -18.57 18.10 15.21
CA PRO A 299 -19.73 18.94 14.95
C PRO A 299 -19.26 20.37 14.61
N SER A 300 -19.75 20.93 13.51
CA SER A 300 -19.43 22.31 13.14
C SER A 300 -20.02 23.26 14.18
N ASN A 301 -19.20 24.11 14.79
CA ASN A 301 -19.66 25.24 15.60
C ASN A 301 -19.83 26.49 14.72
N GLU A 302 -20.62 27.46 15.18
CA GLU A 302 -20.90 28.70 14.41
C GLU A 302 -19.62 29.46 14.01
N ALA A 303 -18.59 29.41 14.85
CA ALA A 303 -17.28 30.02 14.58
C ALA A 303 -16.60 29.46 13.31
N SER A 304 -16.79 28.16 13.02
CA SER A 304 -16.23 27.55 11.81
C SER A 304 -16.81 28.15 10.53
N ALA A 305 -18.04 28.70 10.55
CA ALA A 305 -18.69 29.32 9.39
C ALA A 305 -17.95 30.58 8.90
N PHE A 306 -17.25 31.29 9.78
CA PHE A 306 -16.58 32.57 9.47
C PHE A 306 -15.09 32.45 9.14
N ALA A 307 -14.48 31.27 9.29
CA ALA A 307 -13.10 31.05 8.88
C ALA A 307 -13.00 31.13 7.34
N GLN A 308 -12.40 32.21 6.84
CA GLN A 308 -11.94 32.31 5.46
C GLN A 308 -10.64 31.52 5.35
N LEU A 309 -10.66 30.44 4.58
CA LEU A 309 -9.45 29.72 4.19
C LEU A 309 -9.37 29.78 2.67
N ASN A 310 -8.15 29.92 2.13
CA ASN A 310 -7.91 29.64 0.72
C ASN A 310 -8.29 28.18 0.47
N PRO A 311 -9.28 27.89 -0.40
CA PRO A 311 -9.80 26.53 -0.59
C PRO A 311 -8.74 25.51 -0.98
N GLU A 312 -7.76 25.91 -1.80
CA GLU A 312 -6.71 25.02 -2.28
C GLU A 312 -5.69 24.73 -1.17
N GLU A 313 -5.15 25.76 -0.50
CA GLU A 313 -4.24 25.56 0.63
C GLU A 313 -4.92 24.78 1.76
N ALA A 314 -6.20 25.04 2.03
CA ALA A 314 -6.97 24.28 3.00
C ALA A 314 -7.11 22.81 2.59
N PHE A 315 -7.37 22.55 1.30
CA PHE A 315 -7.53 21.20 0.76
C PHE A 315 -6.30 20.31 1.04
N PHE A 316 -5.10 20.90 0.96
CA PHE A 316 -3.82 20.22 1.19
C PHE A 316 -3.29 20.33 2.63
N ALA A 317 -3.90 21.13 3.49
CA ALA A 317 -3.45 21.32 4.88
C ALA A 317 -3.52 20.04 5.71
N VAL A 318 -2.52 19.83 6.57
CA VAL A 318 -2.52 18.71 7.52
C VAL A 318 -3.56 18.95 8.61
N ASP A 319 -4.41 17.96 8.87
CA ASP A 319 -5.39 17.99 9.96
C ASP A 319 -5.16 16.80 10.90
N THR A 320 -4.50 17.06 12.03
CA THR A 320 -4.22 16.05 13.07
C THR A 320 -5.38 15.89 14.04
N SER A 321 -6.51 16.55 13.83
CA SER A 321 -7.71 16.33 14.66
C SER A 321 -8.39 15.00 14.34
N VAL A 322 -8.20 14.48 13.13
CA VAL A 322 -8.65 13.16 12.67
C VAL A 322 -7.46 12.18 12.57
N PRO A 323 -7.71 10.85 12.57
CA PRO A 323 -6.66 9.87 12.32
C PRO A 323 -6.00 10.10 10.96
N CYS A 324 -4.67 10.16 10.90
CA CYS A 324 -3.95 10.49 9.67
C CYS A 324 -2.55 9.87 9.59
N LEU A 325 -2.09 9.65 8.35
CA LEU A 325 -0.71 9.35 8.00
C LEU A 325 -0.13 10.57 7.28
N THR A 326 0.90 11.15 7.86
CA THR A 326 1.54 12.38 7.35
C THR A 326 3.05 12.19 7.20
N GLY A 327 3.79 13.24 6.86
CA GLY A 327 5.25 13.21 6.78
C GLY A 327 5.74 13.22 5.33
N ARG A 328 6.98 12.80 5.12
CA ARG A 328 7.67 12.96 3.84
C ARG A 328 8.35 11.69 3.37
N ILE A 329 8.38 11.52 2.06
CA ILE A 329 9.32 10.64 1.37
C ILE A 329 10.22 11.53 0.53
N GLU A 330 11.47 11.65 0.94
CA GLU A 330 12.46 12.54 0.35
C GLU A 330 13.25 11.81 -0.74
N TYR A 331 13.53 12.50 -1.84
CA TYR A 331 14.28 12.03 -2.99
C TYR A 331 15.53 12.88 -3.19
N ILE A 332 16.62 12.21 -3.55
CA ILE A 332 17.83 12.82 -4.09
C ILE A 332 18.14 12.10 -5.40
N ASP A 333 17.78 12.75 -6.51
CA ASP A 333 17.89 12.23 -7.85
C ASP A 333 19.26 12.56 -8.47
N THR A 334 19.81 11.58 -9.18
CA THR A 334 21.00 11.78 -10.01
C THR A 334 20.59 11.78 -11.48
N PHE A 335 20.77 12.90 -12.17
CA PHE A 335 20.44 13.01 -13.59
C PHE A 335 21.54 12.44 -14.50
N VAL A 336 21.14 11.89 -15.65
CA VAL A 336 22.06 11.48 -16.71
C VAL A 336 22.75 12.74 -17.28
N PRO A 337 24.10 12.81 -17.31
CA PRO A 337 24.81 13.96 -17.85
C PRO A 337 24.41 14.24 -19.30
N GLY A 338 24.08 15.50 -19.61
CA GLY A 338 23.67 15.92 -20.95
C GLY A 338 22.25 15.51 -21.36
N SER A 339 21.47 14.90 -20.46
CA SER A 339 20.05 14.64 -20.69
C SER A 339 19.18 15.82 -20.23
N ASP A 340 17.97 15.91 -20.78
CA ASP A 340 16.95 16.85 -20.32
C ASP A 340 16.20 16.25 -19.11
N GLY A 341 16.88 16.22 -17.95
CA GLY A 341 16.26 15.79 -16.69
C GLY A 341 16.00 14.29 -16.53
N THR A 342 16.63 13.43 -17.34
CA THR A 342 16.48 11.97 -17.17
C THR A 342 17.16 11.51 -15.88
N VAL A 343 16.38 10.99 -14.93
CA VAL A 343 16.91 10.45 -13.67
C VAL A 343 17.52 9.06 -13.90
N SER A 344 18.77 8.87 -13.46
CA SER A 344 19.52 7.61 -13.56
C SER A 344 19.41 6.75 -12.30
N ASN A 345 19.37 7.40 -11.13
CA ASN A 345 19.18 6.76 -9.83
C ASN A 345 18.57 7.75 -8.85
N SER A 346 17.94 7.23 -7.80
CA SER A 346 17.39 8.03 -6.70
C SER A 346 17.76 7.41 -5.37
N LYS A 347 18.21 8.25 -4.44
CA LYS A 347 18.25 7.92 -3.02
C LYS A 347 16.97 8.44 -2.37
N VAL A 348 16.24 7.54 -1.73
CA VAL A 348 14.93 7.81 -1.14
C VAL A 348 14.97 7.59 0.36
N THR A 349 14.43 8.53 1.14
CA THR A 349 14.35 8.44 2.60
C THR A 349 12.90 8.60 3.07
N TYR A 350 12.44 7.67 3.89
CA TYR A 350 11.06 7.64 4.41
C TYR A 350 11.02 8.22 5.82
N HIS A 351 10.11 9.17 6.03
CA HIS A 351 9.81 9.83 7.30
C HIS A 351 8.31 10.07 7.41
N LEU A 352 7.53 8.99 7.51
CA LEU A 352 6.07 9.10 7.66
C LEU A 352 5.67 8.96 9.13
N ASN A 353 4.66 9.72 9.52
CA ASN A 353 4.16 9.84 10.89
C ASN A 353 2.73 9.33 10.95
N ALA A 354 2.36 8.70 12.06
CA ALA A 354 0.99 8.34 12.36
C ALA A 354 0.41 9.29 13.41
N ASN A 355 -0.86 9.62 13.27
CA ASN A 355 -1.66 10.23 14.32
C ASN A 355 -2.94 9.42 14.48
N LYS A 356 -3.14 8.82 15.66
CA LYS A 356 -4.29 7.98 16.01
C LYS A 356 -4.59 6.85 15.01
N LEU A 357 -3.56 6.31 14.35
CA LEU A 357 -3.71 5.15 13.45
C LEU A 357 -3.45 3.84 14.18
N THR A 358 -4.04 2.74 13.77
CA THR A 358 -3.66 1.42 14.28
C THR A 358 -2.44 0.88 13.54
N LYS A 359 -1.72 -0.09 14.14
CA LYS A 359 -0.61 -0.76 13.43
C LYS A 359 -1.10 -1.48 12.17
N GLN A 360 -2.34 -1.98 12.18
CA GLN A 360 -2.94 -2.63 11.02
C GLN A 360 -3.13 -1.65 9.87
N GLN A 361 -3.65 -0.44 10.13
CA GLN A 361 -3.79 0.62 9.12
C GLN A 361 -2.44 0.98 8.50
N VAL A 362 -1.41 1.20 9.33
CA VAL A 362 -0.07 1.56 8.84
C VAL A 362 0.55 0.45 7.99
N VAL A 363 0.47 -0.81 8.43
CA VAL A 363 1.02 -1.95 7.67
C VAL A 363 0.23 -2.21 6.38
N ALA A 364 -1.09 -2.08 6.41
CA ALA A 364 -1.92 -2.23 5.21
C ALA A 364 -1.59 -1.15 4.17
N PHE A 365 -1.49 0.11 4.60
CA PHE A 365 -1.05 1.20 3.73
C PHE A 365 0.35 0.98 3.17
N PHE A 366 1.30 0.61 4.02
CA PHE A 366 2.67 0.35 3.59
C PHE A 366 2.75 -0.73 2.50
N LYS A 367 2.00 -1.83 2.66
CA LYS A 367 1.93 -2.87 1.63
C LYS A 367 1.31 -2.37 0.33
N LEU A 368 0.21 -1.59 0.41
CA LEU A 368 -0.41 -0.96 -0.75
C LEU A 368 0.60 -0.06 -1.48
N TRP A 369 1.30 0.80 -0.74
CA TRP A 369 2.31 1.70 -1.30
C TRP A 369 3.42 0.92 -2.01
N LEU A 370 3.89 -0.18 -1.41
CA LEU A 370 5.00 -0.97 -1.95
C LEU A 370 4.61 -1.82 -3.18
N ILE A 371 3.34 -2.25 -3.31
CA ILE A 371 2.88 -2.86 -4.57
C ILE A 371 2.73 -1.83 -5.70
N CYS A 372 2.60 -0.55 -5.37
CA CYS A 372 2.46 0.53 -6.35
C CYS A 372 3.80 1.04 -6.89
N VAL A 373 4.95 0.50 -6.48
CA VAL A 373 6.30 0.95 -6.87
C VAL A 373 6.49 1.06 -8.39
N GLY A 374 5.85 0.19 -9.19
CA GLY A 374 5.85 0.32 -10.66
C GLY A 374 5.20 1.64 -11.11
N PRO A 375 3.86 1.76 -11.04
CA PRO A 375 3.14 2.90 -11.57
C PRO A 375 3.41 4.24 -10.85
N THR A 376 3.87 4.25 -9.60
CA THR A 376 4.21 5.50 -8.90
C THR A 376 5.54 6.10 -9.36
N ASN A 377 6.41 5.31 -9.97
CA ASN A 377 7.70 5.75 -10.52
C ASN A 377 7.72 5.75 -12.07
N ASP A 378 6.55 5.62 -12.70
CA ASP A 378 6.38 5.81 -14.14
C ASP A 378 6.21 7.30 -14.47
N ASP A 379 6.95 7.79 -15.47
CA ASP A 379 6.94 9.20 -15.89
C ASP A 379 5.83 9.52 -16.92
#